data_AF-A0AAE7CQM3-F1
#
_entry.id   AF-A0AAE7CQM3-F1
#
_cell.length_a   1.000
_cell.length_b   1.000
_cell.length_c   1.000
_cell.angle_alpha   90.00
_cell.angle_beta   90.00
_cell.angle_gamma   90.00
#
_symmetry.space_group_name_H-M   'P 1'
#
loop_
_entity.id
_entity.type
_entity.pdbx_description
1 polymer ?
#
loop_
_entity_poly.entity_id
_entity_poly.type
_entity_poly.pdbx_seq_one_letter_code
_entity_poly.pdbx_strand_id
1 'polypeptide(L)'
;MLGATALAVTAGGALAVPAGAAAVNVDFPTHCVPPPIAGIPPIDGTTTAKITVDDATPQVGDTVTVTYTVVAPAASNPTDLALPADIMTPTGKVTLGGAQSGSVTVTGPKKNPPVPGKGVFPSFSMTGTFTVTTPGAITLSPGDYNIHTSYILELDTPCTVTNPPAPVSETVTAADNPPANTRAISLGSASGAPGASVAVTGTGFTAGATVTLAGRSGAAQTADTATVTANAQGAVSGSLVVNDLTTTGVVAYEGGAWSTDLGAGPVAYVVIDDQPVPEGSQKLTTTVKAGTLSMSQAGDAVAMSAVDFGSGDASTGDLNAVTVKDYRGGPAGWSLTGKVTDFTGAGAKIDAGKLSWTPECTTKAGSPSTCRAGSAGAVGSAGATLASAPDGTLTGGEFTVKAGLSLDVPAFTPPGTYAGVLTLTLT
;
A
#
# COMPACT_ATOMS: atom_id res chain seq x y z
N MET A 1 -35.35 4.32 -48.43
CA MET A 1 -35.85 5.10 -47.29
C MET A 1 -36.23 4.14 -46.18
N LEU A 2 -35.40 4.00 -45.15
CA LEU A 2 -35.78 3.44 -43.85
C LEU A 2 -34.86 4.07 -42.81
N GLY A 3 -35.50 4.59 -41.76
CA GLY A 3 -35.02 5.68 -40.93
C GLY A 3 -34.05 5.27 -39.83
N ALA A 4 -33.21 6.25 -39.49
CA ALA A 4 -32.35 6.25 -38.32
C ALA A 4 -33.16 6.41 -37.04
N THR A 5 -33.01 5.49 -36.10
CA THR A 5 -33.36 5.69 -34.69
C THR A 5 -32.12 6.14 -33.94
N ALA A 6 -32.08 7.44 -33.61
CA ALA A 6 -31.14 8.00 -32.67
C ALA A 6 -31.58 7.63 -31.24
N LEU A 7 -30.74 6.90 -30.52
CA LEU A 7 -30.87 6.74 -29.07
C LEU A 7 -29.77 7.60 -28.41
N ALA A 8 -30.17 8.74 -27.88
CA ALA A 8 -29.31 9.58 -27.05
C ALA A 8 -29.12 8.91 -25.69
N VAL A 9 -27.89 8.55 -25.35
CA VAL A 9 -27.50 8.17 -23.98
C VAL A 9 -26.74 9.35 -23.39
N THR A 10 -27.44 10.14 -22.60
CA THR A 10 -26.85 11.02 -21.60
C THR A 10 -26.40 10.16 -20.42
N ALA A 11 -25.11 9.88 -20.33
CA ALA A 11 -24.51 9.37 -19.11
C ALA A 11 -23.26 10.20 -18.81
N GLY A 12 -23.36 11.02 -17.76
CA GLY A 12 -22.22 11.61 -17.09
C GLY A 12 -21.38 10.48 -16.49
N GLY A 13 -20.47 9.93 -17.30
CA GLY A 13 -19.40 9.09 -16.80
C GLY A 13 -18.37 10.01 -16.17
N ALA A 14 -18.27 9.98 -14.84
CA ALA A 14 -17.02 10.29 -14.19
C ALA A 14 -15.99 9.34 -14.82
N LEU A 15 -15.09 9.88 -15.64
CA LEU A 15 -13.96 9.16 -16.18
C LEU A 15 -13.17 8.64 -14.98
N ALA A 16 -13.34 7.36 -14.66
CA ALA A 16 -12.44 6.65 -13.78
C ALA A 16 -11.07 6.71 -14.46
N VAL A 17 -10.22 7.62 -14.00
CA VAL A 17 -8.82 7.69 -14.41
C VAL A 17 -8.21 6.34 -14.02
N PRO A 18 -7.61 5.59 -14.96
CA PRO A 18 -6.99 4.32 -14.63
C PRO A 18 -5.93 4.54 -13.55
N ALA A 19 -6.03 3.76 -12.47
CA ALA A 19 -5.04 3.77 -11.40
C ALA A 19 -3.67 3.39 -11.97
N GLY A 20 -2.64 4.21 -11.70
CA GLY A 20 -1.24 3.93 -12.07
C GLY A 20 -0.90 4.19 -13.54
N ALA A 21 -1.42 5.26 -14.16
CA ALA A 21 -0.99 5.66 -15.49
C ALA A 21 0.51 6.01 -15.48
N ALA A 22 1.33 5.20 -16.15
CA ALA A 22 2.77 5.38 -16.22
C ALA A 22 3.16 6.78 -16.70
N ALA A 23 4.21 7.35 -16.10
CA ALA A 23 4.76 8.67 -16.44
C ALA A 23 4.88 8.90 -17.95
N VAL A 24 4.26 9.97 -18.43
CA VAL A 24 4.29 10.40 -19.83
C VAL A 24 4.99 11.74 -20.00
N ASN A 25 5.60 11.94 -21.17
CA ASN A 25 6.02 13.27 -21.59
C ASN A 25 4.77 14.12 -21.86
N VAL A 26 4.79 15.36 -21.38
CA VAL A 26 3.74 16.33 -21.62
C VAL A 26 4.32 17.62 -22.19
N ASP A 27 3.59 18.21 -23.12
CA ASP A 27 3.91 19.50 -23.72
C ASP A 27 3.03 20.59 -23.11
N PHE A 28 3.64 21.72 -22.75
CA PHE A 28 2.90 22.86 -22.20
C PHE A 28 3.50 24.20 -22.63
N PRO A 29 2.65 25.21 -22.86
CA PRO A 29 3.10 26.54 -23.25
C PRO A 29 3.79 27.22 -22.07
N THR A 30 4.94 27.83 -22.36
CA THR A 30 5.85 28.39 -21.36
C THR A 30 6.31 29.78 -21.80
N HIS A 31 6.35 30.71 -20.86
CA HIS A 31 6.90 32.06 -21.02
C HIS A 31 8.20 32.17 -20.25
N CYS A 32 9.31 32.26 -20.97
CA CYS A 32 10.64 32.40 -20.39
C CYS A 32 11.12 33.85 -20.51
N VAL A 33 11.62 34.43 -19.41
CA VAL A 33 12.18 35.78 -19.39
C VAL A 33 13.70 35.68 -19.33
N PRO A 34 14.42 35.99 -20.42
CA PRO A 34 15.87 35.96 -20.42
C PRO A 34 16.48 36.97 -19.44
N PRO A 35 17.74 36.77 -19.01
CA PRO A 35 18.41 37.71 -18.13
C PRO A 35 18.49 39.10 -18.78
N PRO A 36 18.23 40.22 -18.06
CA PRO A 36 18.18 41.55 -18.66
C PRO A 36 19.42 41.95 -19.46
N ILE A 37 20.60 41.45 -19.06
CA ILE A 37 21.88 41.69 -19.75
C ILE A 37 21.91 41.17 -21.20
N ALA A 38 21.06 40.19 -21.53
CA ALA A 38 20.97 39.67 -22.89
C ALA A 38 20.24 40.62 -23.86
N GLY A 39 19.47 41.59 -23.35
CA GLY A 39 18.79 42.60 -24.18
C GLY A 39 17.78 42.04 -25.19
N ILE A 40 17.28 40.82 -24.97
CA ILE A 40 16.30 40.15 -25.83
C ILE A 40 14.90 40.13 -25.19
N PRO A 41 13.82 40.14 -25.99
CA PRO A 41 12.46 40.02 -25.47
C PRO A 41 12.21 38.65 -24.83
N PRO A 42 11.16 38.52 -24.00
CA PRO A 42 10.70 37.23 -23.51
C PRO A 42 10.40 36.22 -24.63
N ILE A 43 10.53 34.95 -24.31
CA ILE A 43 10.38 33.82 -25.23
C ILE A 43 9.12 33.05 -24.84
N ASP A 44 8.13 33.03 -25.74
CA ASP A 44 6.98 32.15 -25.65
C ASP A 44 7.20 30.92 -26.51
N GLY A 45 7.13 29.74 -25.90
CA GLY A 45 7.38 28.47 -26.59
C GLY A 45 6.73 27.29 -25.92
N THR A 46 7.01 26.09 -26.43
CA THR A 46 6.54 24.82 -25.84
C THR A 46 7.68 24.19 -25.06
N THR A 47 7.42 23.82 -23.81
CA THR A 47 8.31 22.97 -23.01
C THR A 47 7.75 21.55 -23.02
N THR A 48 8.61 20.56 -23.28
CA THR A 48 8.31 19.13 -23.08
C THR A 48 8.94 18.66 -21.78
N ALA A 49 8.18 18.01 -20.91
CA ALA A 49 8.71 17.49 -19.66
C ALA A 49 8.06 16.19 -19.19
N LYS A 50 8.72 15.52 -18.25
CA LYS A 50 8.27 14.27 -17.62
C LYS A 50 8.50 14.33 -16.12
N ILE A 51 7.50 13.91 -15.36
CA ILE A 51 7.60 13.69 -13.92
C ILE A 51 7.57 12.19 -13.66
N THR A 52 8.46 11.73 -12.78
CA THR A 52 8.50 10.35 -12.28
C THR A 52 8.59 10.37 -10.76
N VAL A 53 8.20 9.28 -10.13
CA VAL A 53 8.28 9.07 -8.68
C VAL A 53 9.04 7.79 -8.36
N ASP A 54 9.59 7.69 -7.16
CA ASP A 54 10.19 6.47 -6.63
C ASP A 54 9.13 5.44 -6.17
N ASP A 55 7.97 5.91 -5.71
CA ASP A 55 6.82 5.08 -5.33
C ASP A 55 5.51 5.58 -5.95
N ALA A 56 4.89 4.74 -6.79
CA ALA A 56 3.62 5.04 -7.46
C ALA A 56 2.39 4.62 -6.64
N THR A 57 2.59 3.84 -5.57
CA THR A 57 1.54 3.32 -4.69
C THR A 57 1.86 3.58 -3.21
N PRO A 58 2.14 4.84 -2.81
CA PRO A 58 2.52 5.16 -1.44
C PRO A 58 1.34 4.99 -0.49
N GLN A 59 1.61 4.93 0.82
CA GLN A 59 0.60 5.02 1.85
C GLN A 59 0.59 6.42 2.50
N VAL A 60 -0.50 6.77 3.18
CA VAL A 60 -0.54 7.97 4.02
C VAL A 60 0.59 7.93 5.06
N GLY A 61 1.37 9.01 5.12
CA GLY A 61 2.57 9.13 5.94
C GLY A 61 3.88 8.90 5.18
N ASP A 62 3.84 8.27 4.01
CA ASP A 62 5.04 8.04 3.22
C ASP A 62 5.56 9.34 2.59
N THR A 63 6.88 9.39 2.38
CA THR A 63 7.55 10.48 1.67
C THR A 63 7.91 10.00 0.27
N VAL A 64 7.36 10.65 -0.74
CA VAL A 64 7.58 10.33 -2.16
C VAL A 64 8.61 11.28 -2.74
N THR A 65 9.63 10.73 -3.40
CA THR A 65 10.62 11.49 -4.17
C THR A 65 10.13 11.70 -5.58
N VAL A 66 10.03 12.96 -6.00
CA VAL A 66 9.62 13.36 -7.33
C VAL A 66 10.84 13.77 -8.13
N THR A 67 10.99 13.21 -9.33
CA THR A 67 11.97 13.64 -10.32
C THR A 67 11.26 14.34 -11.48
N TYR A 68 11.48 15.64 -11.59
CA TYR A 68 10.96 16.49 -12.67
C TYR A 68 12.05 16.71 -13.71
N THR A 69 11.87 16.13 -14.90
CA THR A 69 12.79 16.24 -16.03
C THR A 69 12.22 17.15 -17.11
N VAL A 70 12.89 18.26 -17.36
CA VAL A 70 12.63 19.07 -18.55
C VAL A 70 13.38 18.40 -19.71
N VAL A 71 12.61 17.81 -20.62
CA VAL A 71 13.14 17.06 -21.77
C VAL A 71 13.59 18.03 -22.86
N ALA A 72 12.76 19.03 -23.14
CA ALA A 72 13.06 20.11 -24.07
C ALA A 72 12.52 21.44 -23.51
N PRO A 73 13.37 22.39 -23.12
CA PRO A 73 12.93 23.70 -22.64
C PRO A 73 12.52 24.62 -23.79
N ALA A 74 11.58 25.52 -23.53
CA ALA A 74 11.19 26.56 -24.50
C ALA A 74 12.30 27.59 -24.77
N ALA A 75 13.19 27.82 -23.80
CA ALA A 75 14.31 28.74 -23.91
C ALA A 75 15.54 28.12 -24.58
N SER A 76 16.38 28.97 -25.17
CA SER A 76 17.72 28.63 -25.68
C SER A 76 18.75 29.60 -25.11
N ASN A 77 20.05 29.33 -25.29
CA ASN A 77 21.11 30.24 -24.88
C ASN A 77 20.89 31.62 -25.52
N PRO A 78 20.67 32.69 -24.74
CA PRO A 78 20.31 33.98 -25.30
C PRO A 78 21.51 34.73 -25.91
N THR A 79 22.73 34.24 -25.70
CA THR A 79 23.98 34.90 -26.11
C THR A 79 24.63 34.20 -27.31
N ASP A 80 25.50 34.90 -28.04
CA ASP A 80 26.36 34.31 -29.08
C ASP A 80 27.55 33.54 -28.50
N LEU A 81 27.82 33.71 -27.20
CA LEU A 81 28.89 33.03 -26.48
C LEU A 81 28.43 31.64 -26.03
N ALA A 82 29.30 30.65 -26.17
CA ALA A 82 29.05 29.34 -25.61
C ALA A 82 29.10 29.37 -24.08
N LEU A 83 28.12 28.75 -23.43
CA LEU A 83 28.11 28.54 -22.00
C LEU A 83 28.95 27.30 -21.65
N PRO A 84 29.88 27.38 -20.68
CA PRO A 84 30.64 26.22 -20.23
C PRO A 84 29.76 25.11 -19.62
N ALA A 85 30.38 23.93 -19.45
CA ALA A 85 29.80 22.86 -18.66
C ALA A 85 29.71 23.25 -17.18
N ASP A 86 28.82 22.59 -16.44
CA ASP A 86 28.75 22.61 -14.98
C ASP A 86 28.49 24.00 -14.38
N ILE A 87 27.68 24.81 -15.05
CA ILE A 87 27.28 26.15 -14.58
C ILE A 87 25.78 26.28 -14.31
N MET A 88 24.95 25.37 -14.84
CA MET A 88 23.49 25.41 -14.74
C MET A 88 23.00 24.69 -13.48
N THR A 89 22.19 25.36 -12.66
CA THR A 89 21.51 24.79 -11.50
C THR A 89 20.01 25.00 -11.65
N PRO A 90 19.25 24.05 -12.22
CA PRO A 90 17.83 24.27 -12.45
C PRO A 90 17.02 24.14 -11.15
N THR A 91 15.98 24.95 -11.02
CA THR A 91 14.96 24.82 -9.96
C THR A 91 13.57 24.82 -10.57
N GLY A 92 12.59 24.27 -9.87
CA GLY A 92 11.23 24.26 -10.38
C GLY A 92 10.18 23.83 -9.38
N LYS A 93 8.94 23.77 -9.86
CA LYS A 93 7.78 23.35 -9.09
C LYS A 93 7.06 22.21 -9.78
N VAL A 94 6.58 21.26 -9.00
CA VAL A 94 5.58 20.28 -9.41
C VAL A 94 4.28 20.62 -8.71
N THR A 95 3.18 20.64 -9.45
CA THR A 95 1.84 20.91 -8.91
C THR A 95 1.16 19.58 -8.60
N LEU A 96 0.67 19.43 -7.37
CA LEU A 96 -0.13 18.29 -6.93
C LEU A 96 -1.62 18.63 -7.05
N GLY A 97 -2.42 17.68 -7.54
CA GLY A 97 -3.87 17.77 -7.62
C GLY A 97 -4.57 16.45 -7.28
N GLY A 98 -5.90 16.46 -7.24
CA GLY A 98 -6.69 15.28 -6.84
C GLY A 98 -6.89 15.20 -5.33
N ALA A 99 -6.69 14.01 -4.76
CA ALA A 99 -6.90 13.73 -3.34
C ALA A 99 -6.02 14.57 -2.39
N GLN A 100 -4.85 14.98 -2.87
CA GLN A 100 -3.94 15.89 -2.20
C GLN A 100 -3.53 17.01 -3.16
N SER A 101 -3.71 18.25 -2.74
CA SER A 101 -3.33 19.44 -3.52
C SER A 101 -2.16 20.17 -2.87
N GLY A 102 -1.28 20.75 -3.67
CA GLY A 102 -0.09 21.45 -3.16
C GLY A 102 0.96 21.69 -4.22
N SER A 103 2.15 22.10 -3.79
CA SER A 103 3.29 22.30 -4.68
C SER A 103 4.56 21.72 -4.07
N VAL A 104 5.34 21.02 -4.87
CA VAL A 104 6.65 20.45 -4.52
C VAL A 104 7.72 21.29 -5.17
N THR A 105 8.64 21.84 -4.37
CA THR A 105 9.83 22.49 -4.93
C THR A 105 10.87 21.43 -5.26
N VAL A 106 11.43 21.52 -6.46
CA VAL A 106 12.47 20.60 -6.94
C VAL A 106 13.74 21.40 -7.28
N THR A 107 14.89 20.77 -7.09
CA THR A 107 16.21 21.36 -7.41
C THR A 107 17.06 20.32 -8.12
N GLY A 108 17.74 20.75 -9.18
CA GLY A 108 18.70 19.92 -9.91
C GLY A 108 20.15 20.21 -9.48
N PRO A 109 21.07 19.29 -9.78
CA PRO A 109 22.49 19.51 -9.53
C PRO A 109 23.04 20.64 -10.41
N LYS A 110 24.13 21.28 -9.98
CA LYS A 110 24.92 22.20 -10.81
C LYS A 110 25.67 21.40 -11.89
N LYS A 111 24.97 21.03 -12.97
CA LYS A 111 25.48 20.07 -13.98
C LYS A 111 24.80 20.31 -15.33
N ASN A 112 25.61 20.52 -16.36
CA ASN A 112 25.18 20.57 -17.76
C ASN A 112 26.37 20.31 -18.68
N PRO A 113 26.18 19.72 -19.88
CA PRO A 113 27.17 19.82 -20.95
C PRO A 113 27.32 21.28 -21.42
N PRO A 114 28.42 21.65 -22.11
CA PRO A 114 28.56 22.96 -22.71
C PRO A 114 27.38 23.27 -23.65
N VAL A 115 26.88 24.51 -23.62
CA VAL A 115 25.76 24.94 -24.45
C VAL A 115 26.27 25.92 -25.52
N PRO A 116 26.18 25.59 -26.81
CA PRO A 116 26.60 26.51 -27.88
C PRO A 116 25.91 27.88 -27.78
N GLY A 117 26.56 28.92 -28.32
CA GLY A 117 25.92 30.22 -28.54
C GLY A 117 24.63 30.04 -29.35
N LYS A 118 23.53 30.65 -28.90
CA LYS A 118 22.18 30.48 -29.49
C LYS A 118 21.66 29.03 -29.55
N GLY A 119 22.38 28.08 -28.93
CA GLY A 119 22.01 26.67 -28.91
C GLY A 119 20.88 26.37 -27.92
N VAL A 120 20.17 25.27 -28.16
CA VAL A 120 19.12 24.76 -27.26
C VAL A 120 19.75 24.30 -25.96
N PHE A 121 19.09 24.59 -24.83
CA PHE A 121 19.52 24.05 -23.55
C PHE A 121 19.35 22.52 -23.52
N PRO A 122 20.33 21.77 -22.97
CA PRO A 122 20.22 20.33 -22.84
C PRO A 122 19.07 19.95 -21.88
N SER A 123 18.60 18.71 -21.95
CA SER A 123 17.68 18.19 -20.94
C SER A 123 18.32 18.21 -19.56
N PHE A 124 17.52 18.51 -18.53
CA PHE A 124 17.95 18.52 -17.14
C PHE A 124 16.85 17.99 -16.21
N SER A 125 17.26 17.46 -15.08
CA SER A 125 16.37 16.87 -14.07
C SER A 125 16.56 17.54 -12.72
N MET A 126 15.45 17.64 -11.98
CA MET A 126 15.37 18.24 -10.65
C MET A 126 14.64 17.26 -9.73
N THR A 127 15.04 17.20 -8.47
CA THR A 127 14.42 16.32 -7.48
C THR A 127 13.86 17.11 -6.30
N GLY A 128 12.78 16.61 -5.72
CA GLY A 128 12.17 17.12 -4.50
C GLY A 128 11.29 16.04 -3.87
N THR A 129 10.71 16.31 -2.71
CA THR A 129 9.92 15.32 -1.97
C THR A 129 8.62 15.92 -1.46
N PHE A 130 7.58 15.10 -1.34
CA PHE A 130 6.37 15.45 -0.59
C PHE A 130 5.89 14.30 0.28
N THR A 131 5.22 14.62 1.38
CA THR A 131 4.60 13.63 2.25
C THR A 131 3.14 13.43 1.83
N VAL A 132 2.72 12.17 1.73
CA VAL A 132 1.33 11.81 1.45
C VAL A 132 0.49 11.99 2.72
N THR A 133 -0.56 12.80 2.65
CA THR A 133 -1.43 13.14 3.78
C THR A 133 -2.85 12.64 3.63
N THR A 134 -3.25 12.28 2.41
CA THR A 134 -4.62 11.89 2.09
C THR A 134 -4.61 10.67 1.16
N PRO A 135 -5.41 9.63 1.43
CA PRO A 135 -5.52 8.50 0.52
C PRO A 135 -6.28 8.91 -0.76
N GLY A 136 -5.97 8.25 -1.88
CA GLY A 136 -6.59 8.49 -3.19
C GLY A 136 -5.61 8.89 -4.28
N ALA A 137 -6.14 9.20 -5.47
CA ALA A 137 -5.33 9.58 -6.63
C ALA A 137 -4.75 10.98 -6.49
N ILE A 138 -3.42 11.10 -6.63
CA ILE A 138 -2.67 12.36 -6.59
C ILE A 138 -2.01 12.56 -7.95
N THR A 139 -2.41 13.60 -8.67
CA THR A 139 -1.88 13.93 -10.00
C THR A 139 -0.69 14.86 -9.89
N LEU A 140 0.36 14.62 -10.66
CA LEU A 140 1.56 15.45 -10.72
C LEU A 140 1.67 16.13 -12.09
N SER A 141 1.60 17.46 -12.09
CA SER A 141 1.74 18.29 -13.29
C SER A 141 3.01 19.16 -13.21
N PRO A 142 3.72 19.36 -14.34
CA PRO A 142 4.79 20.35 -14.41
C PRO A 142 4.32 21.75 -13.99
N GLY A 143 5.18 22.48 -13.28
CA GLY A 143 4.98 23.88 -12.92
C GLY A 143 6.11 24.75 -13.42
N ASP A 144 6.19 25.97 -12.88
CA ASP A 144 7.25 26.92 -13.23
C ASP A 144 8.64 26.33 -12.96
N TYR A 145 9.60 26.68 -13.80
CA TYR A 145 11.00 26.33 -13.61
C TYR A 145 11.91 27.53 -13.86
N ASN A 146 13.15 27.46 -13.39
CA ASN A 146 14.15 28.47 -13.59
C ASN A 146 15.46 27.80 -14.01
N ILE A 147 16.07 28.36 -15.05
CA ILE A 147 17.42 28.01 -15.47
C ILE A 147 18.36 29.06 -14.87
N HIS A 148 19.01 28.69 -13.77
CA HIS A 148 20.03 29.53 -13.15
C HIS A 148 21.40 29.14 -13.69
N THR A 149 22.17 30.12 -14.14
CA THR A 149 23.57 29.93 -14.57
C THR A 149 24.51 30.73 -13.70
N SER A 150 25.54 30.06 -13.17
CA SER A 150 26.57 30.61 -12.29
C SER A 150 27.95 30.42 -12.93
N TYR A 151 28.42 31.46 -13.65
CA TYR A 151 29.73 31.47 -14.32
C TYR A 151 30.52 32.76 -14.06
N ILE A 152 30.29 33.83 -14.84
CA ILE A 152 30.88 35.17 -14.62
C ILE A 152 29.90 36.06 -13.84
N LEU A 153 28.61 35.86 -14.07
CA LEU A 153 27.50 36.49 -13.39
C LEU A 153 26.51 35.41 -12.97
N GLU A 154 25.71 35.72 -11.96
CA GLU A 154 24.57 34.93 -11.55
C GLU A 154 23.35 35.39 -12.34
N LEU A 155 22.84 34.53 -13.21
CA LEU A 155 21.77 34.88 -14.14
C LEU A 155 20.64 33.87 -14.05
N ASP A 156 19.42 34.37 -13.95
CA ASP A 156 18.19 33.57 -13.92
C ASP A 156 17.40 33.75 -15.20
N THR A 157 16.91 32.63 -15.72
CA THR A 157 15.91 32.60 -16.80
C THR A 157 14.66 31.91 -16.26
N PRO A 158 13.78 32.65 -15.56
CA PRO A 158 12.53 32.09 -15.09
C PRO A 158 11.61 31.78 -16.27
N CYS A 159 11.02 30.59 -16.24
CA CYS A 159 10.09 30.05 -17.23
C CYS A 159 8.79 29.69 -16.52
N THR A 160 7.72 30.43 -16.83
CA THR A 160 6.40 30.26 -16.21
C THR A 160 5.44 29.51 -17.12
N VAL A 161 4.58 28.68 -16.55
CA VAL A 161 3.50 28.01 -17.29
C VAL A 161 2.43 29.03 -17.62
N THR A 162 2.11 29.21 -18.91
CA THR A 162 1.17 30.28 -19.32
C THR A 162 -0.30 29.91 -19.21
N ASN A 163 -0.61 28.61 -19.19
CA ASN A 163 -1.97 28.09 -18.96
C ASN A 163 -1.97 27.02 -17.85
N PRO A 164 -1.85 27.43 -16.57
CA PRO A 164 -1.81 26.50 -15.46
C PRO A 164 -3.20 25.89 -15.16
N PRO A 165 -3.27 24.61 -14.72
CA PRO A 165 -2.15 23.67 -14.57
C PRO A 165 -1.71 23.08 -15.92
N ALA A 166 -0.42 22.75 -16.05
CA ALA A 166 0.06 21.95 -17.17
C ALA A 166 -0.59 20.55 -17.18
N PRO A 167 -0.61 19.84 -18.33
CA PRO A 167 -1.15 18.48 -18.39
C PRO A 167 -0.49 17.56 -17.36
N VAL A 168 -1.26 16.60 -16.85
CA VAL A 168 -0.80 15.62 -15.86
C VAL A 168 0.24 14.72 -16.52
N SER A 169 1.42 14.64 -15.90
CA SER A 169 2.53 13.80 -16.38
C SER A 169 2.56 12.44 -15.69
N GLU A 170 2.15 12.38 -14.42
CA GLU A 170 2.16 11.17 -13.59
C GLU A 170 0.96 11.21 -12.61
N THR A 171 0.46 10.04 -12.20
CA THR A 171 -0.59 9.92 -11.18
C THR A 171 -0.28 8.78 -10.23
N VAL A 172 -0.01 9.10 -8.97
CA VAL A 172 0.19 8.11 -7.91
C VAL A 172 -1.14 7.81 -7.21
N THR A 173 -1.30 6.61 -6.69
CA THR A 173 -2.51 6.21 -5.94
C THR A 173 -2.12 5.92 -4.51
N ALA A 174 -2.45 6.85 -3.62
CA ALA A 174 -2.16 6.71 -2.20
C ALA A 174 -3.14 5.75 -1.52
N ALA A 175 -2.63 4.73 -0.85
CA ALA A 175 -3.41 3.89 0.05
C ALA A 175 -3.52 4.55 1.44
N ASP A 176 -4.56 4.19 2.19
CA ASP A 176 -4.66 4.57 3.59
C ASP A 176 -3.62 3.83 4.44
N ASN A 177 -3.27 4.40 5.60
CA ASN A 177 -2.38 3.78 6.59
C ASN A 177 -2.96 3.89 8.00
N PRO A 178 -4.15 3.32 8.25
CA PRO A 178 -4.73 3.36 9.57
C PRO A 178 -3.82 2.60 10.55
N PRO A 179 -3.62 3.11 11.79
CA PRO A 179 -2.89 2.36 12.80
C PRO A 179 -3.56 1.00 13.02
N ALA A 180 -2.74 -0.05 13.12
CA ALA A 180 -3.22 -1.40 13.31
C ALA A 180 -4.20 -1.47 14.49
N ASN A 181 -5.39 -2.03 14.26
CA ASN A 181 -6.37 -2.21 15.31
C ASN A 181 -5.86 -3.25 16.32
N THR A 182 -5.58 -2.81 17.55
CA THR A 182 -5.05 -3.66 18.63
C THR A 182 -6.14 -4.17 19.57
N ARG A 183 -7.42 -3.92 19.25
CA ARG A 183 -8.53 -4.32 20.11
C ARG A 183 -8.69 -5.84 20.12
N ALA A 184 -8.87 -6.37 21.32
CA ALA A 184 -9.09 -7.79 21.52
C ALA A 184 -10.14 -8.03 22.60
N ILE A 185 -10.89 -9.11 22.45
CA ILE A 185 -11.82 -9.61 23.48
C ILE A 185 -11.57 -11.08 23.77
N SER A 186 -12.07 -11.53 24.91
CA SER A 186 -12.10 -12.92 25.35
C SER A 186 -13.40 -13.19 26.08
N LEU A 187 -13.90 -14.42 25.96
CA LEU A 187 -15.13 -14.86 26.59
C LEU A 187 -14.81 -15.76 27.79
N GLY A 188 -15.59 -15.62 28.87
CA GLY A 188 -15.48 -16.47 30.05
C GLY A 188 -15.94 -17.91 29.80
N SER A 189 -16.73 -18.14 28.76
CA SER A 189 -17.10 -19.46 28.26
C SER A 189 -17.25 -19.43 26.74
N ALA A 190 -16.96 -20.56 26.08
CA ALA A 190 -17.14 -20.70 24.63
C ALA A 190 -18.55 -21.20 24.23
N SER A 191 -19.42 -21.44 25.21
CA SER A 191 -20.78 -21.94 24.96
C SER A 191 -21.73 -21.69 26.15
N GLY A 192 -23.03 -21.74 25.88
CA GLY A 192 -24.09 -21.70 26.88
C GLY A 192 -25.47 -22.00 26.29
N ALA A 193 -26.45 -22.29 27.15
CA ALA A 193 -27.85 -22.42 26.72
C ALA A 193 -28.45 -21.04 26.34
N PRO A 194 -29.56 -20.99 25.59
CA PRO A 194 -30.32 -19.76 25.37
C PRO A 194 -30.64 -19.05 26.69
N GLY A 195 -30.36 -17.75 26.74
CA GLY A 195 -30.52 -16.91 27.94
C GLY A 195 -29.35 -16.99 28.92
N ALA A 196 -28.31 -17.80 28.65
CA ALA A 196 -27.10 -17.79 29.46
C ALA A 196 -26.32 -16.46 29.27
N SER A 197 -25.76 -15.97 30.37
CA SER A 197 -24.87 -14.82 30.37
C SER A 197 -23.42 -15.26 30.22
N VAL A 198 -22.70 -14.71 29.25
CA VAL A 198 -21.26 -14.93 29.04
C VAL A 198 -20.48 -13.67 29.45
N ALA A 199 -19.45 -13.85 30.28
CA ALA A 199 -18.55 -12.76 30.63
C ALA A 199 -17.68 -12.38 29.42
N VAL A 200 -17.51 -11.08 29.17
CA VAL A 200 -16.69 -10.54 28.09
C VAL A 200 -15.66 -9.59 28.67
N THR A 201 -14.39 -9.86 28.42
CA THR A 201 -13.26 -8.99 28.77
C THR A 201 -12.55 -8.55 27.51
N GLY A 202 -12.02 -7.33 27.47
CA GLY A 202 -11.28 -6.84 26.32
C GLY A 202 -10.30 -5.72 26.62
N THR A 203 -9.47 -5.40 25.65
CA THR A 203 -8.38 -4.40 25.72
C THR A 203 -8.24 -3.66 24.40
N GLY A 204 -7.52 -2.53 24.39
CA GLY A 204 -7.20 -1.75 23.19
C GLY A 204 -8.29 -0.76 22.76
N PHE A 205 -9.35 -0.59 23.56
CA PHE A 205 -10.44 0.37 23.28
C PHE A 205 -10.05 1.79 23.71
N THR A 206 -10.73 2.81 23.20
CA THR A 206 -10.49 4.20 23.61
C THR A 206 -10.90 4.39 25.07
N ALA A 207 -10.02 4.98 25.88
CA ALA A 207 -10.31 5.23 27.29
C ALA A 207 -11.60 6.05 27.47
N GLY A 208 -12.53 5.54 28.30
CA GLY A 208 -13.82 6.18 28.56
C GLY A 208 -14.88 5.97 27.47
N ALA A 209 -14.57 5.28 26.37
CA ALA A 209 -15.54 5.04 25.31
C ALA A 209 -16.60 4.01 25.72
N THR A 210 -17.81 4.19 25.18
CA THR A 210 -18.87 3.18 25.21
C THR A 210 -18.56 2.13 24.15
N VAL A 211 -18.45 0.88 24.58
CA VAL A 211 -18.21 -0.29 23.73
C VAL A 211 -19.46 -1.15 23.71
N THR A 212 -19.95 -1.46 22.52
CA THR A 212 -21.09 -2.36 22.31
C THR A 212 -20.58 -3.78 22.21
N LEU A 213 -21.09 -4.68 23.05
CA LEU A 213 -20.96 -6.13 22.92
C LEU A 213 -22.12 -6.65 22.10
N ALA A 214 -21.87 -7.50 21.11
CA ALA A 214 -22.95 -8.03 20.27
C ALA A 214 -22.71 -9.48 19.85
N GLY A 215 -23.80 -10.26 19.84
CA GLY A 215 -23.82 -11.58 19.24
C GLY A 215 -23.79 -11.50 17.71
N ARG A 216 -23.18 -12.51 17.09
CA ARG A 216 -23.04 -12.64 15.64
C ARG A 216 -23.51 -14.01 15.15
N SER A 217 -24.31 -14.02 14.10
CA SER A 217 -24.66 -15.19 13.28
C SER A 217 -23.93 -15.04 11.94
N GLY A 218 -22.71 -15.58 11.85
CA GLY A 218 -21.77 -15.20 10.77
C GLY A 218 -21.48 -13.69 10.79
N ALA A 219 -21.74 -12.98 9.68
CA ALA A 219 -21.62 -11.51 9.62
C ALA A 219 -22.85 -10.76 10.16
N ALA A 220 -24.01 -11.41 10.31
CA ALA A 220 -25.20 -10.73 10.78
C ALA A 220 -25.10 -10.50 12.29
N GLN A 221 -25.40 -9.28 12.74
CA GLN A 221 -25.58 -9.01 14.15
C GLN A 221 -26.90 -9.61 14.62
N THR A 222 -26.90 -10.33 15.74
CA THR A 222 -28.13 -10.83 16.38
C THR A 222 -28.77 -9.73 17.23
N ALA A 223 -29.96 -9.98 17.77
CA ALA A 223 -30.59 -9.04 18.70
C ALA A 223 -29.86 -8.96 20.06
N ASP A 224 -28.97 -9.92 20.35
CA ASP A 224 -28.23 -9.98 21.61
C ASP A 224 -27.16 -8.89 21.63
N THR A 225 -27.39 -7.86 22.43
CA THR A 225 -26.46 -6.75 22.61
C THR A 225 -26.36 -6.32 24.07
N ALA A 226 -25.21 -5.76 24.44
CA ALA A 226 -24.98 -5.12 25.74
C ALA A 226 -23.98 -3.97 25.56
N THR A 227 -23.87 -3.07 26.52
CA THR A 227 -22.88 -1.99 26.50
C THR A 227 -22.02 -1.99 27.75
N VAL A 228 -20.74 -1.66 27.58
CA VAL A 228 -19.76 -1.51 28.64
C VAL A 228 -18.93 -0.26 28.39
N THR A 229 -18.33 0.31 29.43
CA THR A 229 -17.44 1.46 29.30
C THR A 229 -15.99 1.02 29.47
N ALA A 230 -15.13 1.43 28.54
CA ALA A 230 -13.69 1.18 28.64
C ALA A 230 -13.10 2.03 29.77
N ASN A 231 -12.27 1.41 30.61
CA ASN A 231 -11.58 2.12 31.69
C ASN A 231 -10.46 3.03 31.15
N ALA A 232 -9.73 3.69 32.04
CA ALA A 232 -8.64 4.59 31.68
C ALA A 232 -7.48 3.92 30.90
N GLN A 233 -7.39 2.58 30.93
CA GLN A 233 -6.41 1.77 30.21
C GLN A 233 -6.98 1.17 28.92
N GLY A 234 -8.22 1.51 28.53
CA GLY A 234 -8.86 0.94 27.35
C GLY A 234 -9.33 -0.50 27.53
N ALA A 235 -9.43 -0.98 28.78
CA ALA A 235 -9.93 -2.31 29.10
C ALA A 235 -11.43 -2.29 29.37
N VAL A 236 -12.13 -3.33 28.93
CA VAL A 236 -13.57 -3.52 29.15
C VAL A 236 -13.82 -4.82 29.89
N SER A 237 -14.85 -4.83 30.74
CA SER A 237 -15.35 -6.02 31.41
C SER A 237 -16.86 -5.89 31.58
N GLY A 238 -17.60 -6.89 31.13
CA GLY A 238 -19.04 -6.98 31.32
C GLY A 238 -19.58 -8.33 30.90
N SER A 239 -20.87 -8.38 30.57
CA SER A 239 -21.51 -9.63 30.18
C SER A 239 -22.51 -9.43 29.06
N LEU A 240 -22.64 -10.43 28.20
CA LEU A 240 -23.64 -10.51 27.15
C LEU A 240 -24.57 -11.68 27.44
N VAL A 241 -25.88 -11.45 27.43
CA VAL A 241 -26.89 -12.52 27.48
C VAL A 241 -27.15 -12.95 26.05
N VAL A 242 -27.02 -14.25 25.76
CA VAL A 242 -27.17 -14.79 24.41
C VAL A 242 -28.46 -15.62 24.33
N ASN A 243 -29.47 -15.12 23.62
CA ASN A 243 -30.75 -15.80 23.43
C ASN A 243 -30.88 -16.40 22.03
N ASP A 244 -30.25 -15.77 21.03
CA ASP A 244 -30.38 -16.18 19.64
C ASP A 244 -29.59 -17.47 19.39
N LEU A 245 -30.31 -18.56 19.10
CA LEU A 245 -29.76 -19.89 18.80
C LEU A 245 -28.77 -19.89 17.62
N THR A 246 -28.83 -18.89 16.75
CA THR A 246 -27.94 -18.76 15.59
C THR A 246 -26.64 -18.03 15.93
N THR A 247 -26.45 -17.59 17.18
CA THR A 247 -25.19 -16.96 17.61
C THR A 247 -24.04 -17.96 17.52
N THR A 248 -23.03 -17.57 16.74
CA THR A 248 -21.80 -18.32 16.45
C THR A 248 -20.55 -17.60 16.96
N GLY A 249 -20.68 -16.34 17.37
CA GLY A 249 -19.60 -15.57 17.95
C GLY A 249 -20.07 -14.28 18.62
N VAL A 250 -19.15 -13.64 19.32
CA VAL A 250 -19.36 -12.37 20.03
C VAL A 250 -18.31 -11.38 19.57
N VAL A 251 -18.72 -10.16 19.24
CA VAL A 251 -17.84 -9.01 18.94
C VAL A 251 -17.97 -7.94 20.02
N ALA A 252 -17.00 -7.04 20.07
CA ALA A 252 -17.12 -5.78 20.79
C ALA A 252 -16.67 -4.63 19.89
N TYR A 253 -17.33 -3.48 19.89
CA TYR A 253 -16.95 -2.36 19.01
C TYR A 253 -17.32 -0.99 19.56
N GLU A 254 -16.58 0.02 19.12
CA GLU A 254 -16.88 1.44 19.36
C GLU A 254 -17.71 2.03 18.22
N GLY A 255 -18.53 3.03 18.52
CA GLY A 255 -19.38 3.68 17.53
C GLY A 255 -20.73 2.97 17.30
N GLY A 256 -21.41 3.34 16.20
CA GLY A 256 -22.77 2.89 15.92
C GLY A 256 -22.89 1.48 15.31
N ALA A 257 -21.82 0.96 14.72
CA ALA A 257 -21.79 -0.34 14.09
C ALA A 257 -20.37 -0.93 14.14
N TRP A 258 -20.27 -2.25 14.07
CA TRP A 258 -18.98 -2.93 14.01
C TRP A 258 -18.26 -2.62 12.69
N SER A 259 -16.97 -2.32 12.80
CA SER A 259 -16.02 -2.25 11.68
C SER A 259 -14.71 -2.93 12.06
N THR A 260 -13.88 -3.24 11.08
CA THR A 260 -12.53 -3.77 11.27
C THR A 260 -11.62 -2.83 12.04
N ASP A 261 -11.91 -1.52 12.01
CA ASP A 261 -11.04 -0.49 12.58
C ASP A 261 -11.39 -0.17 14.04
N LEU A 262 -12.65 -0.37 14.42
CA LEU A 262 -13.22 -0.03 15.73
C LEU A 262 -13.73 -1.25 16.50
N GLY A 263 -13.62 -2.44 15.94
CA GLY A 263 -14.14 -3.69 16.49
C GLY A 263 -13.07 -4.63 17.04
N ALA A 264 -13.47 -5.57 17.88
CA ALA A 264 -12.69 -6.68 18.38
C ALA A 264 -13.44 -7.99 18.12
N GLY A 265 -12.68 -9.04 17.85
CA GLY A 265 -13.21 -10.36 17.55
C GLY A 265 -13.79 -10.46 16.14
N PRO A 266 -14.70 -11.41 15.91
CA PRO A 266 -15.42 -12.16 16.94
C PRO A 266 -14.61 -13.26 17.58
N VAL A 267 -14.97 -13.53 18.82
CA VAL A 267 -14.62 -14.76 19.52
C VAL A 267 -15.76 -15.75 19.34
N ALA A 268 -15.44 -16.98 18.93
CA ALA A 268 -16.43 -18.02 18.72
C ALA A 268 -17.24 -18.31 19.99
N TYR A 269 -18.55 -18.51 19.82
CA TYR A 269 -19.48 -18.85 20.90
C TYR A 269 -20.55 -19.80 20.36
N VAL A 270 -20.85 -20.87 21.09
CA VAL A 270 -21.85 -21.87 20.68
C VAL A 270 -23.06 -21.81 21.60
N VAL A 271 -24.24 -21.58 21.03
CA VAL A 271 -25.50 -21.74 21.76
C VAL A 271 -25.93 -23.20 21.75
N ILE A 272 -26.06 -23.80 22.92
CA ILE A 272 -26.47 -25.19 23.10
C ILE A 272 -28.00 -25.21 23.09
N ASP A 273 -28.60 -25.69 22.00
CA ASP A 273 -30.06 -25.82 21.91
C ASP A 273 -30.58 -26.88 22.91
N ASP A 274 -31.12 -26.40 24.02
CA ASP A 274 -31.75 -27.19 25.08
C ASP A 274 -33.29 -27.12 25.06
N GLN A 275 -33.88 -26.51 24.02
CA GLN A 275 -35.32 -26.34 23.94
C GLN A 275 -36.04 -27.71 23.92
N PRO A 276 -37.19 -27.83 24.62
CA PRO A 276 -37.94 -29.07 24.71
C PRO A 276 -38.50 -29.49 23.34
N VAL A 277 -38.57 -30.81 23.11
CA VAL A 277 -39.19 -31.39 21.91
C VAL A 277 -40.57 -31.98 22.22
N PRO A 278 -41.48 -32.11 21.22
CA PRO A 278 -42.80 -32.72 21.42
C PRO A 278 -42.75 -34.13 22.00
N GLU A 279 -43.81 -34.52 22.71
CA GLU A 279 -43.96 -35.87 23.26
C GLU A 279 -43.84 -36.95 22.18
N GLY A 280 -43.16 -38.05 22.49
CA GLY A 280 -42.89 -39.14 21.54
C GLY A 280 -41.78 -38.87 20.52
N SER A 281 -41.12 -37.71 20.57
CA SER A 281 -39.98 -37.36 19.69
C SER A 281 -38.62 -37.53 20.38
N GLN A 282 -37.55 -37.65 19.58
CA GLN A 282 -36.15 -37.66 20.05
C GLN A 282 -35.40 -36.45 19.49
N LYS A 283 -34.65 -35.74 20.33
CA LYS A 283 -33.76 -34.65 19.91
C LYS A 283 -32.37 -35.19 19.61
N LEU A 284 -31.90 -35.02 18.38
CA LEU A 284 -30.54 -35.35 17.97
C LEU A 284 -29.75 -34.06 17.87
N THR A 285 -28.79 -33.84 18.77
CA THR A 285 -27.91 -32.67 18.77
C THR A 285 -26.47 -33.06 18.46
N THR A 286 -25.77 -32.18 17.75
CA THR A 286 -24.32 -32.22 17.57
C THR A 286 -23.75 -30.84 17.81
N THR A 287 -22.48 -30.77 18.20
CA THR A 287 -21.79 -29.51 18.44
C THR A 287 -20.50 -29.48 17.64
N VAL A 288 -20.39 -28.48 16.75
CA VAL A 288 -19.14 -28.17 16.05
C VAL A 288 -18.39 -27.14 16.88
N LYS A 289 -17.17 -27.47 17.29
CA LYS A 289 -16.29 -26.56 18.05
C LYS A 289 -15.32 -25.87 17.10
N ALA A 290 -15.06 -24.59 17.35
CA ALA A 290 -14.00 -23.85 16.67
C ALA A 290 -12.62 -24.48 16.97
N GLY A 291 -11.77 -24.52 15.95
CA GLY A 291 -10.36 -24.84 16.06
C GLY A 291 -9.51 -23.57 16.20
N THR A 292 -8.28 -23.63 15.70
CA THR A 292 -7.30 -22.52 15.75
C THR A 292 -6.94 -22.02 14.36
N LEU A 293 -6.31 -20.84 14.32
CA LEU A 293 -5.50 -20.41 13.19
C LEU A 293 -4.08 -20.96 13.37
N SER A 294 -3.54 -21.62 12.35
CA SER A 294 -2.21 -22.24 12.42
C SER A 294 -1.51 -22.24 11.06
N MET A 295 -0.17 -22.29 11.07
CA MET A 295 0.62 -22.56 9.88
C MET A 295 1.63 -23.68 10.12
N SER A 296 2.04 -24.32 9.03
CA SER A 296 3.17 -25.26 8.98
C SER A 296 3.94 -25.06 7.68
N GLN A 297 5.24 -25.38 7.66
CA GLN A 297 6.10 -25.27 6.48
C GLN A 297 6.78 -26.62 6.20
N ALA A 298 6.97 -26.94 4.92
CA ALA A 298 7.51 -28.24 4.48
C ALA A 298 9.01 -28.45 4.72
N GLY A 299 9.76 -27.42 5.13
CA GLY A 299 11.21 -27.48 5.37
C GLY A 299 11.78 -26.13 5.84
N ASP A 300 13.01 -26.13 6.34
CA ASP A 300 13.66 -24.99 7.02
C ASP A 300 14.75 -24.29 6.19
N ALA A 301 15.13 -24.84 5.04
CA ALA A 301 16.12 -24.26 4.13
C ALA A 301 15.57 -24.16 2.70
N VAL A 302 15.90 -23.06 2.02
CA VAL A 302 15.65 -22.86 0.59
C VAL A 302 17.00 -22.76 -0.12
N ALA A 303 17.23 -23.64 -1.08
CA ALA A 303 18.39 -23.54 -1.95
C ALA A 303 18.13 -22.48 -3.03
N MET A 304 19.05 -21.53 -3.16
CA MET A 304 19.04 -20.53 -4.22
C MET A 304 20.11 -20.85 -5.27
N SER A 305 19.89 -20.43 -6.51
CA SER A 305 20.82 -20.66 -7.62
C SER A 305 22.13 -19.90 -7.41
N ALA A 306 23.22 -20.44 -7.96
CA ALA A 306 24.52 -19.77 -7.93
C ALA A 306 24.54 -18.56 -8.89
N VAL A 307 25.30 -17.54 -8.54
CA VAL A 307 25.57 -16.36 -9.37
C VAL A 307 27.06 -16.30 -9.64
N ASP A 308 27.44 -16.09 -10.90
CA ASP A 308 28.83 -15.96 -11.30
C ASP A 308 29.43 -14.62 -10.85
N PHE A 309 30.67 -14.66 -10.37
CA PHE A 309 31.37 -13.45 -9.97
C PHE A 309 31.52 -12.49 -11.16
N GLY A 310 31.17 -11.22 -10.94
CA GLY A 310 31.25 -10.15 -11.93
C GLY A 310 29.99 -9.95 -12.77
N SER A 311 28.98 -10.82 -12.69
CA SER A 311 27.78 -10.70 -13.54
C SER A 311 26.74 -9.72 -12.98
N GLY A 312 26.50 -9.76 -11.66
CA GLY A 312 25.45 -8.96 -11.02
C GLY A 312 24.05 -9.53 -11.22
N ASP A 313 23.94 -10.84 -11.46
CA ASP A 313 22.66 -11.49 -11.74
C ASP A 313 21.86 -11.80 -10.46
N ALA A 314 20.58 -12.10 -10.66
CA ALA A 314 19.71 -12.58 -9.59
C ALA A 314 19.98 -14.04 -9.25
N SER A 315 20.17 -14.31 -7.96
CA SER A 315 20.05 -15.66 -7.40
C SER A 315 18.56 -15.97 -7.18
N THR A 316 18.08 -17.09 -7.68
CA THR A 316 16.65 -17.45 -7.69
C THR A 316 16.38 -18.78 -6.97
N GLY A 317 15.19 -18.94 -6.40
CA GLY A 317 14.76 -20.16 -5.74
C GLY A 317 13.27 -20.14 -5.40
N ASP A 318 12.74 -21.24 -4.87
CA ASP A 318 11.33 -21.33 -4.49
C ASP A 318 11.18 -21.45 -2.98
N LEU A 319 10.30 -20.63 -2.39
CA LEU A 319 9.94 -20.74 -0.99
C LEU A 319 9.26 -22.10 -0.73
N ASN A 320 9.71 -22.79 0.33
CA ASN A 320 9.03 -24.00 0.80
C ASN A 320 7.55 -23.69 1.09
N ALA A 321 6.67 -24.55 0.58
CA ALA A 321 5.23 -24.37 0.73
C ALA A 321 4.83 -24.23 2.21
N VAL A 322 4.01 -23.23 2.48
CA VAL A 322 3.41 -22.97 3.79
C VAL A 322 1.93 -23.36 3.72
N THR A 323 1.50 -24.25 4.61
CA THR A 323 0.09 -24.59 4.77
C THR A 323 -0.50 -23.75 5.90
N VAL A 324 -1.49 -22.93 5.58
CA VAL A 324 -2.30 -22.18 6.57
C VAL A 324 -3.61 -22.91 6.78
N LYS A 325 -4.01 -23.12 8.03
CA LYS A 325 -5.30 -23.68 8.43
C LYS A 325 -6.01 -22.68 9.33
N ASP A 326 -7.18 -22.22 8.88
CA ASP A 326 -8.06 -21.39 9.68
C ASP A 326 -9.32 -22.17 10.02
N TYR A 327 -9.38 -22.70 11.23
CA TYR A 327 -10.56 -23.43 11.73
C TYR A 327 -11.32 -22.64 12.78
N ARG A 328 -11.11 -21.33 12.88
CA ARG A 328 -11.82 -20.48 13.85
C ARG A 328 -13.31 -20.39 13.55
N GLY A 329 -13.71 -20.45 12.27
CA GLY A 329 -15.12 -20.49 11.85
C GLY A 329 -15.90 -19.20 12.12
N GLY A 330 -15.21 -18.07 12.25
CA GLY A 330 -15.80 -16.73 12.41
C GLY A 330 -15.54 -15.83 11.21
N PRO A 331 -15.95 -14.55 11.22
CA PRO A 331 -15.71 -13.57 10.16
C PRO A 331 -14.30 -12.97 10.08
N ALA A 332 -13.40 -13.24 11.04
CA ALA A 332 -12.04 -12.71 11.02
C ALA A 332 -11.14 -13.47 10.03
N GLY A 333 -10.56 -12.77 9.07
CA GLY A 333 -9.56 -13.27 8.14
C GLY A 333 -8.20 -13.47 8.78
N TRP A 334 -7.17 -13.64 7.95
CA TRP A 334 -5.80 -13.85 8.39
C TRP A 334 -4.80 -13.21 7.43
N SER A 335 -3.61 -12.89 7.94
CA SER A 335 -2.49 -12.38 7.17
C SER A 335 -1.20 -13.15 7.48
N LEU A 336 -0.48 -13.55 6.45
CA LEU A 336 0.84 -14.15 6.52
C LEU A 336 1.85 -13.17 5.94
N THR A 337 2.74 -12.66 6.79
CA THR A 337 3.79 -11.70 6.43
C THR A 337 5.17 -12.33 6.58
N GLY A 338 6.17 -11.78 5.89
CA GLY A 338 7.55 -12.23 5.97
C GLY A 338 8.53 -11.08 5.97
N LYS A 339 9.63 -11.22 6.71
CA LYS A 339 10.77 -10.29 6.72
C LYS A 339 12.08 -11.06 6.68
N VAL A 340 13.09 -10.51 6.03
CA VAL A 340 14.39 -11.15 5.89
C VAL A 340 15.49 -10.35 6.59
N THR A 341 16.44 -11.04 7.18
CA THR A 341 17.70 -10.42 7.63
C THR A 341 18.61 -10.13 6.45
N ASP A 342 19.67 -9.37 6.68
CA ASP A 342 20.75 -9.29 5.71
C ASP A 342 21.36 -10.67 5.45
N PHE A 343 21.88 -10.85 4.24
CA PHE A 343 22.62 -12.05 3.87
C PHE A 343 24.10 -11.82 4.19
N THR A 344 24.64 -12.64 5.07
CA THR A 344 26.02 -12.52 5.54
C THR A 344 26.86 -13.67 5.01
N GLY A 345 28.06 -13.34 4.52
CA GLY A 345 29.00 -14.30 3.95
C GLY A 345 30.45 -13.89 4.18
N ALA A 346 31.38 -14.46 3.40
CA ALA A 346 32.82 -14.25 3.58
C ALA A 346 33.24 -12.80 3.29
N GLY A 347 33.21 -11.95 4.32
CA GLY A 347 33.75 -10.59 4.30
C GLY A 347 32.85 -9.53 3.65
N ALA A 348 31.60 -9.87 3.29
CA ALA A 348 30.64 -8.91 2.76
C ALA A 348 29.20 -9.21 3.22
N LYS A 349 28.32 -8.25 2.96
CA LYS A 349 26.88 -8.30 3.23
C LYS A 349 26.12 -8.01 1.95
N ILE A 350 25.03 -8.73 1.72
CA ILE A 350 24.00 -8.34 0.76
C ILE A 350 22.80 -7.87 1.57
N ASP A 351 22.36 -6.63 1.36
CA ASP A 351 21.28 -6.02 2.13
C ASP A 351 19.96 -6.80 1.98
N ALA A 352 19.21 -6.92 3.07
CA ALA A 352 17.89 -7.56 3.09
C ALA A 352 16.94 -7.04 1.99
N GLY A 353 17.04 -5.73 1.70
CA GLY A 353 16.24 -5.07 0.65
C GLY A 353 16.50 -5.56 -0.77
N LYS A 354 17.55 -6.38 -0.98
CA LYS A 354 17.85 -7.02 -2.27
C LYS A 354 17.06 -8.30 -2.51
N LEU A 355 16.40 -8.86 -1.49
CA LEU A 355 15.50 -9.98 -1.67
C LEU A 355 14.11 -9.47 -2.08
N SER A 356 13.63 -9.99 -3.19
CA SER A 356 12.26 -9.86 -3.66
C SER A 356 11.58 -11.22 -3.77
N TRP A 357 10.25 -11.21 -3.77
CA TRP A 357 9.45 -12.40 -3.99
C TRP A 357 8.29 -12.18 -4.96
N THR A 358 7.74 -13.27 -5.47
CA THR A 358 6.51 -13.30 -6.25
C THR A 358 5.56 -14.30 -5.58
N PRO A 359 4.64 -13.82 -4.73
CA PRO A 359 3.76 -14.70 -3.98
C PRO A 359 2.73 -15.44 -4.83
N GLU A 360 2.37 -16.64 -4.39
CA GLU A 360 1.28 -17.45 -4.92
C GLU A 360 0.47 -18.00 -3.74
N CYS A 361 -0.85 -17.98 -3.85
CA CYS A 361 -1.70 -18.65 -2.88
C CYS A 361 -2.84 -19.42 -3.52
N THR A 362 -3.05 -20.63 -3.03
CA THR A 362 -4.11 -21.53 -3.50
C THR A 362 -5.04 -21.92 -2.34
N THR A 363 -6.32 -22.05 -2.67
CA THR A 363 -7.39 -22.38 -1.72
C THR A 363 -7.81 -23.82 -1.91
N LYS A 364 -7.82 -24.61 -0.82
CA LYS A 364 -8.34 -25.99 -0.88
C LYS A 364 -9.84 -25.97 -1.13
N ALA A 365 -10.33 -26.83 -2.01
CA ALA A 365 -11.75 -26.96 -2.33
C ALA A 365 -12.59 -27.19 -1.05
N GLY A 366 -13.70 -26.45 -0.92
CA GLY A 366 -14.58 -26.49 0.25
C GLY A 366 -14.19 -25.53 1.38
N SER A 367 -13.06 -24.81 1.26
CA SER A 367 -12.73 -23.72 2.18
C SER A 367 -13.69 -22.54 2.03
N PRO A 368 -14.27 -22.01 3.13
CA PRO A 368 -15.12 -20.82 3.08
C PRO A 368 -14.42 -19.55 2.57
N SER A 369 -13.15 -19.36 2.92
CA SER A 369 -12.38 -18.19 2.48
C SER A 369 -11.67 -18.44 1.14
N THR A 370 -11.39 -17.36 0.42
CA THR A 370 -10.50 -17.35 -0.73
C THR A 370 -9.17 -16.72 -0.34
N CYS A 371 -8.08 -17.46 -0.51
CA CYS A 371 -6.75 -16.92 -0.31
C CYS A 371 -6.36 -15.94 -1.42
N ARG A 372 -5.69 -14.85 -1.03
CA ARG A 372 -5.13 -13.82 -1.90
C ARG A 372 -3.62 -13.81 -1.74
N ALA A 373 -2.90 -13.88 -2.85
CA ALA A 373 -1.46 -13.65 -2.86
C ALA A 373 -1.15 -12.18 -2.56
N GLY A 374 -0.05 -11.92 -1.86
CA GLY A 374 0.50 -10.57 -1.72
C GLY A 374 1.11 -10.05 -3.02
N SER A 375 1.53 -8.79 -3.00
CA SER A 375 2.18 -8.16 -4.16
C SER A 375 3.59 -8.71 -4.37
N ALA A 376 3.99 -8.86 -5.63
CA ALA A 376 5.38 -9.09 -5.98
C ALA A 376 6.21 -7.84 -5.67
N GLY A 377 7.42 -8.02 -5.15
CA GLY A 377 8.27 -6.90 -4.75
C GLY A 377 9.29 -7.26 -3.69
N ALA A 378 9.97 -6.23 -3.17
CA ALA A 378 10.97 -6.38 -2.12
C ALA A 378 10.33 -6.89 -0.82
N VAL A 379 11.03 -7.79 -0.13
CA VAL A 379 10.64 -8.27 1.21
C VAL A 379 11.31 -7.40 2.27
N GLY A 380 12.64 -7.32 2.21
CA GLY A 380 13.45 -6.48 3.10
C GLY A 380 13.28 -6.79 4.59
N SER A 381 13.85 -5.91 5.41
CA SER A 381 13.74 -5.94 6.88
C SER A 381 12.42 -5.36 7.39
N ALA A 382 11.78 -4.48 6.61
CA ALA A 382 10.45 -3.93 6.90
C ALA A 382 9.37 -5.01 6.77
N GLY A 383 9.59 -6.00 5.91
CA GLY A 383 8.70 -7.10 5.65
C GLY A 383 7.63 -6.77 4.61
N ALA A 384 7.00 -7.81 4.10
CA ALA A 384 5.92 -7.73 3.13
C ALA A 384 4.86 -8.81 3.41
N THR A 385 3.65 -8.60 2.90
CA THR A 385 2.58 -9.61 2.93
C THR A 385 2.86 -10.69 1.88
N LEU A 386 2.89 -11.94 2.32
CA LEU A 386 3.03 -13.11 1.44
C LEU A 386 1.65 -13.56 0.94
N ALA A 387 0.68 -13.71 1.85
CA ALA A 387 -0.69 -14.06 1.50
C ALA A 387 -1.66 -13.64 2.60
N SER A 388 -2.95 -13.55 2.27
CA SER A 388 -4.00 -13.28 3.22
C SER A 388 -5.33 -13.90 2.81
N ALA A 389 -6.25 -14.02 3.76
CA ALA A 389 -7.67 -14.10 3.49
C ALA A 389 -8.34 -12.90 4.15
N PRO A 390 -9.18 -12.13 3.44
CA PRO A 390 -9.87 -10.99 4.04
C PRO A 390 -10.90 -11.47 5.06
N ASP A 391 -11.31 -10.55 5.93
CA ASP A 391 -12.51 -10.70 6.73
C ASP A 391 -13.71 -10.96 5.80
N GLY A 392 -14.66 -11.75 6.29
CA GLY A 392 -15.80 -12.19 5.50
C GLY A 392 -16.99 -12.54 6.38
N THR A 393 -18.08 -13.05 5.79
CA THR A 393 -19.25 -13.48 6.58
C THR A 393 -19.01 -14.78 7.34
N LEU A 394 -18.19 -15.64 6.74
CA LEU A 394 -17.63 -16.85 7.32
C LEU A 394 -16.24 -17.00 6.74
N THR A 395 -15.24 -17.08 7.60
CA THR A 395 -13.88 -17.45 7.20
C THR A 395 -13.53 -18.84 7.67
N GLY A 396 -12.54 -19.40 7.01
CA GLY A 396 -11.94 -20.66 7.38
C GLY A 396 -11.46 -21.45 6.18
N GLY A 397 -10.87 -22.60 6.47
CA GLY A 397 -10.41 -23.56 5.48
C GLY A 397 -8.92 -23.80 5.57
N GLU A 398 -8.37 -24.26 4.45
CA GLU A 398 -6.97 -24.65 4.33
C GLU A 398 -6.38 -24.12 3.04
N PHE A 399 -5.18 -23.56 3.12
CA PHE A 399 -4.55 -22.79 2.06
C PHE A 399 -3.11 -23.23 1.89
N THR A 400 -2.62 -23.24 0.65
CA THR A 400 -1.20 -23.47 0.35
C THR A 400 -0.61 -22.20 -0.24
N VAL A 401 0.38 -21.65 0.46
CA VAL A 401 1.09 -20.42 0.12
C VAL A 401 2.50 -20.78 -0.36
N LYS A 402 2.93 -20.14 -1.44
CA LYS A 402 4.28 -20.28 -2.04
C LYS A 402 4.78 -18.91 -2.49
N ALA A 403 6.05 -18.84 -2.86
CA ALA A 403 6.59 -17.69 -3.59
C ALA A 403 7.84 -18.09 -4.38
N GLY A 404 8.02 -17.50 -5.55
CA GLY A 404 9.34 -17.44 -6.18
C GLY A 404 10.19 -16.39 -5.47
N LEU A 405 11.46 -16.66 -5.22
CA LEU A 405 12.43 -15.77 -4.58
C LEU A 405 13.47 -15.30 -5.59
N SER A 406 13.87 -14.03 -5.48
CA SER A 406 14.91 -13.42 -6.30
C SER A 406 15.75 -12.48 -5.44
N LEU A 407 17.02 -12.83 -5.22
CA LEU A 407 18.02 -12.03 -4.52
C LEU A 407 18.92 -11.36 -5.56
N ASP A 408 18.89 -10.02 -5.61
CA ASP A 408 19.80 -9.22 -6.43
C ASP A 408 21.21 -9.24 -5.81
N VAL A 409 22.15 -9.97 -6.43
CA VAL A 409 23.52 -10.14 -5.95
C VAL A 409 24.43 -9.12 -6.65
N PRO A 410 25.06 -8.18 -5.93
CA PRO A 410 25.97 -7.22 -6.56
C PRO A 410 27.12 -7.92 -7.30
N ALA A 411 27.49 -7.42 -8.49
CA ALA A 411 28.47 -8.04 -9.39
C ALA A 411 29.79 -8.42 -8.73
N PHE A 412 30.33 -7.59 -7.84
CA PHE A 412 31.62 -7.82 -7.19
C PHE A 412 31.49 -8.33 -5.76
N THR A 413 30.38 -9.00 -5.43
CA THR A 413 30.24 -9.73 -4.16
C THR A 413 31.31 -10.82 -4.08
N PRO A 414 32.13 -10.88 -3.01
CA PRO A 414 33.16 -11.91 -2.88
C PRO A 414 32.59 -13.33 -3.03
N PRO A 415 33.26 -14.24 -3.75
CA PRO A 415 32.81 -15.62 -3.85
C PRO A 415 32.70 -16.29 -2.47
N GLY A 416 31.54 -16.88 -2.17
CA GLY A 416 31.28 -17.55 -0.90
C GLY A 416 29.80 -17.85 -0.69
N THR A 417 29.47 -18.54 0.40
CA THR A 417 28.09 -18.76 0.81
C THR A 417 27.59 -17.55 1.59
N TYR A 418 26.41 -17.06 1.23
CA TYR A 418 25.71 -15.98 1.91
C TYR A 418 24.40 -16.51 2.45
N ALA A 419 24.12 -16.28 3.74
CA ALA A 419 22.92 -16.76 4.39
C ALA A 419 22.16 -15.61 5.06
N GLY A 420 20.84 -15.57 4.85
CA GLY A 420 19.89 -14.72 5.54
C GLY A 420 18.75 -15.56 6.10
N VAL A 421 18.01 -15.02 7.07
CA VAL A 421 16.87 -15.70 7.70
C VAL A 421 15.59 -15.00 7.30
N LEU A 422 14.70 -15.71 6.60
CA LEU A 422 13.33 -15.27 6.33
C LEU A 422 12.43 -15.75 7.47
N THR A 423 11.85 -14.80 8.22
CA THR A 423 10.88 -15.08 9.28
C THR A 423 9.48 -14.82 8.79
N LEU A 424 8.60 -15.82 8.89
CA LEU A 424 7.18 -15.71 8.56
C LEU A 424 6.34 -15.55 9.83
N THR A 425 5.32 -14.69 9.77
CA THR A 425 4.41 -14.40 10.89
C THR A 425 2.97 -14.51 10.43
N LEU A 426 2.17 -15.32 11.12
CA LEU A 426 0.73 -15.49 10.87
C LEU A 426 -0.07 -14.74 11.94
N THR A 427 -1.04 -13.94 11.51
CA THR A 427 -1.95 -13.17 12.38
C THR A 427 -3.41 -13.33 11.95
#